data_AF-W4LDS1-F1
#
_entry.id   AF-W4LDS1-F1
#
_cell.length_a   1.000
_cell.length_b   1.000
_cell.length_c   1.000
_cell.angle_alpha   90.00
_cell.angle_beta   90.00
_cell.angle_gamma   90.00
#
_symmetry.space_group_name_H-M   'P 1'
#
loop_
_entity.id
_entity.type
_entity.pdbx_description
1 polymer ?
#
loop_
_entity_poly.entity_id
_entity_poly.type
_entity_poly.pdbx_seq_one_letter_code
_entity_poly.pdbx_strand_id
1 'polypeptide(L)'
;PAIEQMIYEGININVTLLFSVADYDAVANAYMTGLERRAAEGKPLGQVASVASFFLSRVDVLVDQLLDHRIRPEGSLGYDARPSGLLGKAALASAKLAYQHFKGLIASARWTALAGQGAQVQRMLWASTSTKNPAYRDVCYVEPLIGPHTINTMPDETSLAFADHGILAENTIEDGVDVARRDLDTLAAVGIDLDKVTWQLQHEGVQKFIDPYQVLIGALEQKRSM
;
A
#
# COMPACT_ATOMS: atom_id res chain seq x y z
N PRO A 1 -10.13 -15.76 8.91
CA PRO A 1 -10.44 -14.31 8.80
C PRO A 1 -11.52 -14.04 7.75
N ALA A 2 -12.18 -12.87 7.75
CA ALA A 2 -13.28 -12.59 6.81
C ALA A 2 -12.87 -12.71 5.34
N ILE A 3 -11.73 -12.15 4.94
CA ILE A 3 -11.21 -12.28 3.57
C ILE A 3 -11.07 -13.74 3.16
N GLU A 4 -10.42 -14.58 3.96
CA GLU A 4 -10.22 -15.99 3.63
C GLU A 4 -11.55 -16.71 3.35
N GLN A 5 -12.56 -16.43 4.19
CA GLN A 5 -13.89 -17.00 4.03
C GLN A 5 -14.57 -16.52 2.74
N MET A 6 -14.49 -15.22 2.43
CA MET A 6 -15.06 -14.65 1.21
C MET A 6 -14.38 -15.19 -0.05
N ILE A 7 -13.04 -15.32 -0.02
CA ILE A 7 -12.28 -15.94 -1.11
C ILE A 7 -12.69 -17.41 -1.25
N TYR A 8 -12.85 -18.13 -0.15
CA TYR A 8 -13.35 -19.51 -0.17
C TYR A 8 -14.77 -19.62 -0.75
N GLU A 9 -15.64 -18.65 -0.51
CA GLU A 9 -16.99 -18.59 -1.11
C GLU A 9 -16.95 -18.19 -2.59
N GLY A 10 -15.81 -17.69 -3.08
CA GLY A 10 -15.59 -17.33 -4.48
C GLY A 10 -15.96 -15.89 -4.79
N ILE A 11 -15.97 -15.03 -3.76
CA ILE A 11 -16.24 -13.61 -3.88
C ILE A 11 -14.95 -12.88 -4.26
N ASN A 12 -15.05 -11.94 -5.19
CA ASN A 12 -13.96 -11.07 -5.57
C ASN A 12 -13.77 -9.97 -4.53
N ILE A 13 -12.55 -9.81 -3.99
CA ILE A 13 -12.29 -8.93 -2.86
C ILE A 13 -11.20 -7.90 -3.20
N ASN A 14 -11.53 -6.63 -3.02
CA ASN A 14 -10.53 -5.57 -2.84
C ASN A 14 -10.25 -5.42 -1.34
N VAL A 15 -9.03 -5.77 -0.92
CA VAL A 15 -8.56 -5.53 0.44
C VAL A 15 -8.05 -4.10 0.54
N THR A 16 -8.49 -3.36 1.55
CA THR A 16 -8.13 -1.95 1.73
C THR A 16 -7.45 -1.70 3.08
N LEU A 17 -6.95 -0.48 3.26
CA LEU A 17 -6.25 -0.03 4.47
C LEU A 17 -5.02 -0.87 4.85
N LEU A 18 -4.23 -1.29 3.85
CA LEU A 18 -2.92 -1.89 4.08
C LEU A 18 -1.86 -0.80 4.13
N PHE A 19 -1.12 -0.72 5.23
CA PHE A 19 -0.06 0.27 5.45
C PHE A 19 1.31 -0.37 5.67
N SER A 20 1.35 -1.65 6.05
CA SER A 20 2.57 -2.38 6.39
C SER A 20 2.77 -3.60 5.51
N VAL A 21 4.04 -3.99 5.33
CA VAL A 21 4.41 -5.24 4.66
C VAL A 21 3.86 -6.46 5.41
N ALA A 22 3.82 -6.40 6.75
CA ALA A 22 3.28 -7.47 7.58
C ALA A 22 1.77 -7.69 7.35
N ASP A 23 0.98 -6.61 7.26
CA ASP A 23 -0.44 -6.70 6.94
C ASP A 23 -0.67 -7.24 5.52
N TYR A 24 0.17 -6.82 4.57
CA TYR A 24 0.16 -7.37 3.22
C TYR A 24 0.42 -8.88 3.23
N ASP A 25 1.46 -9.35 3.91
CA ASP A 25 1.78 -10.77 4.01
C ASP A 25 0.63 -11.57 4.65
N ALA A 26 -0.01 -11.03 5.70
CA ALA A 26 -1.16 -11.66 6.33
C ALA A 26 -2.34 -11.80 5.36
N VAL A 27 -2.61 -10.77 4.56
CA VAL A 27 -3.66 -10.76 3.54
C VAL A 27 -3.38 -11.72 2.40
N ALA A 28 -2.16 -11.72 1.86
CA ALA A 28 -1.77 -12.60 0.78
C ALA A 28 -1.82 -14.08 1.22
N ASN A 29 -1.43 -14.36 2.46
CA ASN A 29 -1.59 -15.68 3.07
C ASN A 29 -3.06 -16.08 3.19
N ALA A 30 -3.93 -15.19 3.66
CA ALA A 30 -5.37 -15.45 3.76
C ALA A 30 -6.02 -15.68 2.38
N TYR A 31 -5.56 -14.97 1.34
CA TYR A 31 -5.98 -15.19 -0.04
C TYR A 31 -5.63 -16.60 -0.51
N MET A 32 -4.37 -17.01 -0.37
CA MET A 32 -3.93 -18.36 -0.75
C MET A 32 -4.67 -19.44 0.05
N THR A 33 -4.86 -19.27 1.36
CA THR A 33 -5.60 -20.23 2.19
C THR A 33 -7.05 -20.39 1.72
N GLY A 34 -7.73 -19.29 1.37
CA GLY A 34 -9.09 -19.34 0.83
C GLY A 34 -9.17 -20.12 -0.49
N LEU A 35 -8.19 -19.93 -1.38
CA LEU A 35 -8.08 -20.68 -2.64
C LEU A 35 -7.76 -22.16 -2.41
N GLU A 36 -6.86 -22.50 -1.49
CA GLU A 36 -6.53 -23.89 -1.14
C GLU A 36 -7.75 -24.64 -0.63
N ARG A 37 -8.54 -24.01 0.24
CA ARG A 37 -9.81 -24.57 0.73
C ARG A 37 -10.79 -24.85 -0.41
N ARG A 38 -10.87 -23.98 -1.42
CA ARG A 38 -11.69 -24.22 -2.62
C ARG A 38 -11.17 -25.36 -3.46
N ALA A 39 -9.86 -25.38 -3.70
CA ALA A 39 -9.20 -26.41 -4.48
C ALA A 39 -9.41 -27.80 -3.88
N ALA A 40 -9.33 -27.93 -2.55
CA ALA A 40 -9.57 -29.17 -1.82
C ALA A 40 -10.98 -29.75 -2.04
N GLU A 41 -11.96 -28.91 -2.36
CA GLU A 41 -13.34 -29.30 -2.66
C GLU A 41 -13.64 -29.35 -4.18
N GLY A 42 -12.62 -29.20 -5.03
CA GLY A 42 -12.78 -29.18 -6.49
C GLY A 42 -13.56 -27.97 -7.02
N LYS A 43 -13.67 -26.89 -6.24
CA LYS A 43 -14.36 -25.66 -6.65
C LYS A 43 -13.50 -24.85 -7.64
N PRO A 44 -14.09 -24.15 -8.63
CA PRO A 44 -13.34 -23.34 -9.58
C PRO A 44 -12.56 -22.21 -8.90
N LEU A 45 -11.29 -22.02 -9.31
CA LEU A 45 -10.42 -20.93 -8.82
C LEU A 45 -10.34 -19.75 -9.79
N GLY A 46 -10.43 -19.99 -11.10
CA GLY A 46 -10.17 -18.97 -12.13
C GLY A 46 -11.19 -17.84 -12.25
N GLN A 47 -12.24 -17.85 -11.43
CA GLN A 47 -13.21 -16.75 -11.34
C GLN A 47 -13.00 -15.85 -10.12
N VAL A 48 -12.08 -16.22 -9.22
CA VAL A 48 -11.82 -15.53 -7.96
C VAL A 48 -10.64 -14.57 -8.11
N ALA A 49 -10.96 -13.29 -8.25
CA ALA A 49 -10.00 -12.19 -8.36
C ALA A 49 -9.88 -11.42 -7.04
N SER A 50 -8.68 -10.92 -6.75
CA SER A 50 -8.47 -10.05 -5.60
C SER A 50 -7.39 -9.01 -5.89
N VAL A 51 -7.45 -7.89 -5.17
CA VAL A 51 -6.40 -6.86 -5.13
C VAL A 51 -6.08 -6.52 -3.68
N ALA A 52 -4.82 -6.18 -3.41
CA ALA A 52 -4.34 -5.76 -2.10
C ALA A 52 -3.97 -4.26 -2.14
N SER A 53 -4.85 -3.40 -1.64
CA SER A 53 -4.70 -1.95 -1.70
C SER A 53 -3.77 -1.43 -0.59
N PHE A 54 -2.54 -1.12 -0.99
CA PHE A 54 -1.44 -0.60 -0.17
C PHE A 54 -1.38 0.93 -0.25
N PHE A 55 -1.52 1.60 0.89
CA PHE A 55 -1.69 3.05 1.00
C PHE A 55 -0.35 3.76 1.13
N LEU A 56 -0.16 4.84 0.36
CA LEU A 56 1.13 5.54 0.25
C LEU A 56 1.18 6.89 0.95
N SER A 57 0.59 7.94 0.37
CA SER A 57 0.82 9.32 0.83
C SER A 57 0.54 9.58 2.31
N ARG A 58 -0.36 8.81 2.94
CA ARG A 58 -0.63 8.90 4.38
C ARG A 58 0.58 8.52 5.25
N VAL A 59 1.41 7.61 4.76
CA VAL A 59 2.66 7.20 5.42
C VAL A 59 3.65 8.35 5.41
N ASP A 60 3.95 8.94 4.26
CA ASP A 60 4.89 10.06 4.20
C ASP A 60 4.37 11.27 4.97
N VAL A 61 3.08 11.60 4.93
CA VAL A 61 2.53 12.70 5.73
C VAL A 61 2.83 12.53 7.22
N LEU A 62 2.62 11.34 7.78
CA LEU A 62 2.88 11.10 9.20
C LEU A 62 4.38 10.97 9.50
N VAL A 63 5.14 10.29 8.64
CA VAL A 63 6.60 10.13 8.83
C VAL A 63 7.32 11.46 8.72
N ASP A 64 6.98 12.29 7.73
CA ASP A 64 7.57 13.61 7.54
C ASP A 64 7.32 14.51 8.75
N GLN A 65 6.10 14.49 9.31
CA GLN A 65 5.79 15.21 10.56
C GLN A 65 6.68 14.74 11.73
N LEU A 66 6.90 13.43 11.86
CA LEU A 66 7.76 12.88 12.91
C LEU A 66 9.25 13.19 12.67
N LEU A 67 9.68 13.25 11.40
CA LEU A 67 11.03 13.64 11.01
C LEU A 67 11.28 15.13 11.27
N ASP A 68 10.30 16.01 11.03
CA ASP A 68 10.42 17.44 11.31
C ASP A 68 10.79 17.72 12.77
N HIS A 69 10.25 16.93 13.71
CA HIS A 69 10.62 17.02 15.13
C HIS A 69 12.07 16.59 15.44
N ARG A 70 12.75 15.91 14.50
CA ARG A 70 14.13 15.43 14.61
C ARG A 70 15.10 16.27 13.80
N ILE A 71 14.61 17.04 12.83
CA ILE A 71 15.42 17.96 12.03
C ILE A 71 15.78 19.19 12.88
N ARG A 72 17.07 19.54 12.91
CA ARG A 72 17.58 20.73 13.60
C ARG A 72 17.94 21.83 12.59
N PRO A 73 17.91 23.12 13.00
CA PRO A 73 18.33 24.21 12.13
C PRO A 73 19.77 24.03 11.63
N GLU A 74 19.99 24.41 10.38
CA GLU A 74 21.31 24.40 9.75
C GLU A 74 22.29 25.28 10.55
N GLY A 75 23.50 24.77 10.83
CA GLY A 75 24.50 25.45 11.68
C GLY A 75 24.46 25.09 13.17
N SER A 76 23.51 24.25 13.61
CA SER A 76 23.54 23.66 14.96
C SER A 76 24.75 22.73 15.13
N LEU A 77 25.51 22.85 16.24
CA LEU A 77 26.56 21.87 16.58
C LEU A 77 25.94 20.47 16.67
N GLY A 78 26.45 19.52 15.89
CA GLY A 78 25.89 18.17 15.79
C GLY A 78 24.71 18.03 14.83
N TYR A 79 24.66 18.82 13.75
CA TYR A 79 23.69 18.64 12.65
C TYR A 79 23.76 17.21 12.10
N ASP A 80 22.72 16.43 12.39
CA ASP A 80 22.51 15.13 11.78
C ASP A 80 21.64 15.32 10.54
N ALA A 81 22.25 15.19 9.35
CA ALA A 81 21.55 15.36 8.07
C ALA A 81 20.61 14.17 7.75
N ARG A 82 20.73 13.04 8.48
CA ARG A 82 20.00 11.82 8.19
C ARG A 82 18.48 12.01 8.17
N PRO A 83 17.83 12.70 9.15
CA PRO A 83 16.38 12.88 9.14
C PRO A 83 15.87 13.68 7.95
N SER A 84 16.53 14.78 7.56
CA SER A 84 16.12 15.59 6.40
C SER A 84 16.22 14.80 5.09
N GLY A 85 17.23 13.93 4.98
CA GLY A 85 17.40 13.04 3.82
C GLY A 85 16.36 11.92 3.71
N LEU A 86 15.43 11.78 4.67
CA LEU A 86 14.40 10.73 4.69
C LEU A 86 12.99 11.24 4.35
N LEU A 87 12.82 12.56 4.22
CA LEU A 87 11.53 13.18 3.87
C LEU A 87 10.99 12.62 2.55
N GLY A 88 9.72 12.20 2.53
CA GLY A 88 9.03 11.69 1.35
C GLY A 88 9.51 10.32 0.84
N LYS A 89 10.29 9.58 1.64
CA LYS A 89 10.85 8.28 1.22
C LYS A 89 10.14 7.07 1.80
N ALA A 90 9.47 7.21 2.95
CA ALA A 90 8.98 6.07 3.72
C ALA A 90 7.94 5.25 2.97
N ALA A 91 6.97 5.91 2.32
CA ALA A 91 5.90 5.26 1.58
C ALA A 91 6.45 4.46 0.39
N LEU A 92 7.30 5.08 -0.44
CA LEU A 92 7.91 4.43 -1.60
C LEU A 92 8.81 3.26 -1.17
N ALA A 93 9.61 3.45 -0.11
CA ALA A 93 10.48 2.39 0.38
C ALA A 93 9.67 1.18 0.89
N SER A 94 8.61 1.43 1.66
CA SER A 94 7.69 0.40 2.13
C SER A 94 6.98 -0.34 0.97
N ALA A 95 6.50 0.40 -0.03
CA ALA A 95 5.84 -0.18 -1.21
C ALA A 95 6.77 -1.07 -2.04
N LYS A 96 8.04 -0.66 -2.22
CA LYS A 96 9.06 -1.46 -2.90
C LYS A 96 9.34 -2.75 -2.16
N LEU A 97 9.42 -2.72 -0.82
CA LEU A 97 9.57 -3.95 -0.03
C LEU A 97 8.32 -4.83 -0.10
N ALA A 98 7.11 -4.27 -0.03
CA ALA A 98 5.87 -5.02 -0.20
C ALA A 98 5.84 -5.72 -1.57
N TYR A 99 6.33 -5.07 -2.62
CA TYR A 99 6.45 -5.69 -3.95
C TYR A 99 7.46 -6.85 -4.00
N GLN A 100 8.58 -6.75 -3.28
CA GLN A 100 9.52 -7.88 -3.17
C GLN A 100 8.91 -9.08 -2.44
N HIS A 101 8.12 -8.84 -1.39
CA HIS A 101 7.36 -9.88 -0.70
C HIS A 101 6.33 -10.53 -1.64
N PHE A 102 5.58 -9.72 -2.37
CA PHE A 102 4.66 -10.18 -3.42
C PHE A 102 5.36 -11.10 -4.42
N LYS A 103 6.53 -10.70 -4.93
CA LYS A 103 7.32 -11.52 -5.86
C LYS A 103 7.73 -12.86 -5.26
N GLY A 104 8.19 -12.85 -4.01
CA GLY A 104 8.53 -14.08 -3.28
C GLY A 104 7.33 -15.02 -3.14
N LEU A 105 6.16 -14.46 -2.84
CA LEU A 105 4.92 -15.24 -2.69
C LEU A 105 4.48 -15.86 -4.03
N ILE A 106 4.47 -15.10 -5.13
CA ILE A 106 4.08 -15.64 -6.44
C ILE A 106 5.13 -16.56 -7.06
N ALA A 107 6.37 -16.54 -6.59
CA ALA A 107 7.40 -17.51 -6.97
C ALA A 107 7.35 -18.79 -6.11
N SER A 108 6.55 -18.83 -5.05
CA SER A 108 6.50 -19.96 -4.12
C SER A 108 5.87 -21.21 -4.75
N ALA A 109 6.29 -22.39 -4.27
CA ALA A 109 5.66 -23.66 -4.65
C ALA A 109 4.16 -23.69 -4.31
N ARG A 110 3.79 -23.06 -3.18
CA ARG A 110 2.41 -22.90 -2.73
C ARG A 110 1.57 -22.18 -3.78
N TRP A 111 2.04 -21.02 -4.25
CA TRP A 111 1.35 -20.27 -5.31
C TRP A 111 1.33 -21.02 -6.64
N THR A 112 2.47 -21.59 -7.04
CA THR A 112 2.60 -22.31 -8.31
C THR A 112 1.57 -23.45 -8.44
N ALA A 113 1.29 -24.17 -7.34
CA ALA A 113 0.27 -25.22 -7.31
C ALA A 113 -1.16 -24.70 -7.51
N LEU A 114 -1.49 -23.53 -6.96
CA LEU A 114 -2.80 -22.87 -7.15
C LEU A 114 -2.93 -22.29 -8.57
N ALA A 115 -1.87 -21.64 -9.06
CA ALA A 115 -1.82 -21.10 -10.41
C ALA A 115 -1.98 -22.19 -11.48
N GLY A 116 -1.39 -23.37 -11.27
CA GLY A 116 -1.58 -24.55 -12.13
C GLY A 116 -3.03 -25.06 -12.20
N GLN A 117 -3.87 -24.68 -11.25
CA GLN A 117 -5.32 -24.95 -11.22
C GLN A 117 -6.15 -23.75 -11.71
N GLY A 118 -5.50 -22.74 -12.29
CA GLY A 118 -6.14 -21.56 -12.87
C GLY A 118 -6.42 -20.43 -11.89
N ALA A 119 -5.84 -20.42 -10.69
CA ALA A 119 -5.98 -19.28 -9.77
C ALA A 119 -5.42 -17.98 -10.37
N GLN A 120 -6.05 -16.85 -10.07
CA GLN A 120 -5.61 -15.53 -10.52
C GLN A 120 -4.69 -14.87 -9.48
N VAL A 121 -3.60 -14.23 -9.90
CA VAL A 121 -2.73 -13.50 -8.96
C VAL A 121 -3.51 -12.39 -8.23
N GLN A 122 -3.41 -12.33 -6.90
CA GLN A 122 -3.85 -11.16 -6.15
C GLN A 122 -2.89 -10.00 -6.44
N ARG A 123 -3.33 -9.04 -7.25
CA ARG A 123 -2.48 -7.92 -7.69
C ARG A 123 -2.25 -6.93 -6.57
N MET A 124 -1.05 -6.36 -6.51
CA MET A 124 -0.77 -5.21 -5.67
C MET A 124 -1.53 -4.00 -6.23
N LEU A 125 -2.18 -3.23 -5.37
CA LEU A 125 -2.87 -2.00 -5.75
C LEU A 125 -2.31 -0.84 -4.94
N TRP A 126 -1.76 0.17 -5.59
CA TRP A 126 -1.25 1.38 -4.97
C TRP A 126 -2.38 2.37 -4.77
N ALA A 127 -2.68 2.69 -3.52
CA ALA A 127 -3.78 3.56 -3.11
C ALA A 127 -3.25 4.82 -2.42
N SER A 128 -4.09 5.87 -2.40
CA SER A 128 -3.71 7.18 -1.85
C SER A 128 -2.44 7.73 -2.52
N THR A 129 -2.41 7.73 -3.85
CA THR A 129 -1.23 8.06 -4.68
C THR A 129 -1.15 9.53 -5.08
N SER A 130 -2.03 10.39 -4.55
CA SER A 130 -1.86 11.84 -4.70
C SER A 130 -0.83 12.40 -3.73
N THR A 131 0.11 13.16 -4.25
CA THR A 131 1.08 13.93 -3.47
C THR A 131 0.39 14.92 -2.53
N LYS A 132 0.87 14.99 -1.28
CA LYS A 132 0.32 15.89 -0.25
C LYS A 132 1.27 17.03 0.11
N ASN A 133 2.52 16.92 -0.28
CA ASN A 133 3.55 17.93 -0.07
C ASN A 133 3.90 18.60 -1.41
N PRO A 134 3.67 19.91 -1.58
CA PRO A 134 3.97 20.62 -2.85
C PRO A 134 5.47 20.65 -3.20
N ALA A 135 6.36 20.32 -2.26
CA ALA A 135 7.79 20.18 -2.53
C ALA A 135 8.12 18.90 -3.33
N TYR A 136 7.21 17.93 -3.38
CA TYR A 136 7.39 16.68 -4.14
C TYR A 136 6.71 16.80 -5.50
N ARG A 137 7.18 16.01 -6.47
CA ARG A 137 6.45 15.84 -7.74
C ARG A 137 5.02 15.37 -7.43
N ASP A 138 4.04 15.95 -8.10
CA ASP A 138 2.62 15.57 -8.02
C ASP A 138 2.33 14.14 -8.54
N VAL A 139 3.29 13.55 -9.23
CA VAL A 139 3.32 12.15 -9.70
C VAL A 139 4.30 11.24 -8.95
N CYS A 140 4.82 11.66 -7.78
CA CYS A 140 5.89 10.95 -7.06
C CYS A 140 5.55 9.52 -6.63
N TYR A 141 4.26 9.17 -6.53
CA TYR A 141 3.79 7.82 -6.21
C TYR A 141 3.35 7.00 -7.43
N VAL A 142 3.46 7.55 -8.64
CA VAL A 142 3.10 6.85 -9.88
C VAL A 142 4.37 6.33 -10.56
N GLU A 143 5.27 7.24 -10.92
CA GLU A 143 6.48 6.93 -11.70
C GLU A 143 7.34 5.82 -11.07
N PRO A 144 7.60 5.80 -9.74
CA PRO A 144 8.51 4.82 -9.14
C PRO A 144 7.86 3.46 -8.82
N LEU A 145 6.56 3.30 -9.08
CA LEU A 145 5.79 2.11 -8.67
C LEU A 145 5.20 1.34 -9.88
N ILE A 146 5.75 1.58 -11.07
CA ILE A 146 5.35 0.90 -12.30
C ILE A 146 5.99 -0.49 -12.30
N GLY A 147 5.18 -1.53 -12.42
CA GLY A 147 5.69 -2.90 -12.53
C GLY A 147 4.62 -3.96 -12.78
N PRO A 148 5.02 -5.19 -13.16
CA PRO A 148 4.10 -6.29 -13.43
C PRO A 148 3.16 -6.60 -12.27
N HIS A 149 1.92 -6.98 -12.59
CA HIS A 149 0.89 -7.38 -11.62
C HIS A 149 0.57 -6.30 -10.56
N THR A 150 0.77 -5.03 -10.90
CA THR A 150 0.37 -3.89 -10.08
C THR A 150 -0.80 -3.14 -10.71
N ILE A 151 -1.51 -2.37 -9.88
CA ILE A 151 -2.56 -1.42 -10.25
C ILE A 151 -2.24 -0.14 -9.49
N ASN A 152 -2.47 1.03 -10.09
CA ASN A 152 -2.47 2.28 -9.35
C ASN A 152 -3.88 2.91 -9.45
N THR A 153 -4.55 3.08 -8.30
CA THR A 153 -5.82 3.81 -8.25
C THR A 153 -5.54 5.28 -8.00
N MET A 154 -5.52 6.04 -9.09
CA MET A 154 -5.22 7.46 -9.10
C MET A 154 -6.52 8.28 -9.03
N PRO A 155 -6.57 9.34 -8.22
CA PRO A 155 -7.55 10.39 -8.40
C PRO A 155 -7.37 11.09 -9.76
N ASP A 156 -8.43 11.71 -10.26
CA ASP A 156 -8.45 12.35 -11.59
C ASP A 156 -7.29 13.34 -11.75
N GLU A 157 -6.99 14.13 -10.72
CA GLU A 157 -5.91 15.12 -10.74
C GLU A 157 -4.54 14.46 -10.93
N THR A 158 -4.28 13.35 -10.23
CA THR A 158 -3.01 12.60 -10.35
C THR A 158 -2.92 11.91 -11.71
N SER A 159 -4.03 11.38 -12.23
CA SER A 159 -4.06 10.77 -13.57
C SER A 159 -3.82 11.80 -14.67
N LEU A 160 -4.38 13.01 -14.55
CA LEU A 160 -4.18 14.10 -15.49
C LEU A 160 -2.74 14.63 -15.43
N ALA A 161 -2.17 14.80 -14.25
CA ALA A 161 -0.77 15.19 -14.08
C ALA A 161 0.19 14.17 -14.72
N PHE A 162 -0.05 12.88 -14.49
CA PHE A 162 0.75 11.83 -15.11
C PHE A 162 0.61 11.82 -16.65
N ALA A 163 -0.59 12.07 -17.18
CA ALA A 163 -0.79 12.17 -18.62
C ALA A 163 -0.10 13.39 -19.26
N ASP A 164 0.02 14.49 -18.52
CA ASP A 164 0.66 15.73 -18.98
C ASP A 164 2.20 15.61 -18.97
N HIS A 165 2.79 15.16 -17.86
CA HIS A 165 4.25 15.22 -17.67
C HIS A 165 4.85 14.02 -16.91
N GLY A 166 4.11 12.92 -16.79
CA GLY A 166 4.60 11.69 -16.18
C GLY A 166 5.68 11.00 -17.03
N ILE A 167 6.64 10.36 -16.36
CA ILE A 167 7.66 9.54 -17.01
C ILE A 167 7.24 8.08 -16.93
N LEU A 168 6.91 7.49 -18.08
CA LEU A 168 6.66 6.06 -18.21
C LEU A 168 7.99 5.32 -18.44
N ALA A 169 8.44 4.60 -17.43
CA ALA A 169 9.55 3.66 -17.52
C ALA A 169 9.10 2.28 -17.03
N GLU A 170 9.55 1.23 -17.70
CA GLU A 170 9.17 -0.13 -17.33
C GLU A 170 9.84 -0.54 -16.02
N ASN A 171 9.04 -1.17 -15.15
CA ASN A 171 9.52 -1.89 -13.97
C ASN A 171 10.31 -1.06 -12.94
N THR A 172 10.04 0.24 -12.84
CA THR A 172 10.66 1.17 -11.87
C THR A 172 10.44 0.80 -10.40
N ILE A 173 9.45 -0.06 -10.12
CA ILE A 173 9.24 -0.65 -8.79
C ILE A 173 10.46 -1.44 -8.28
N GLU A 174 11.30 -1.96 -9.19
CA GLU A 174 12.53 -2.70 -8.85
C GLU A 174 13.74 -1.79 -8.62
N ASP A 175 13.66 -0.51 -9.03
CA ASP A 175 14.81 0.38 -8.96
C ASP A 175 15.16 0.68 -7.51
N GLY A 176 16.44 0.57 -7.13
CA GLY A 176 16.92 1.04 -5.84
C GLY A 176 16.28 0.36 -4.62
N VAL A 177 15.85 -0.90 -4.72
CA VAL A 177 15.29 -1.68 -3.59
C VAL A 177 16.25 -1.71 -2.38
N ASP A 178 17.56 -1.80 -2.61
CA ASP A 178 18.56 -1.75 -1.53
C ASP A 178 18.71 -0.36 -0.91
N VAL A 179 18.38 0.70 -1.65
CA VAL A 179 18.28 2.06 -1.10
C VAL A 179 17.04 2.15 -0.23
N ALA A 180 15.89 1.67 -0.72
CA ALA A 180 14.65 1.60 0.04
C ALA A 180 14.83 0.86 1.38
N ARG A 181 15.48 -0.30 1.38
CA ARG A 181 15.78 -1.04 2.62
C ARG A 181 16.61 -0.19 3.59
N ARG A 182 17.67 0.46 3.10
CA ARG A 182 18.53 1.33 3.92
C ARG A 182 17.79 2.56 4.44
N ASP A 183 16.91 3.16 3.66
CA ASP A 183 16.10 4.31 4.12
C ASP A 183 15.19 3.88 5.29
N LEU A 184 14.57 2.70 5.22
CA LEU A 184 13.77 2.14 6.32
C LEU A 184 14.62 1.82 7.56
N ASP A 185 15.80 1.22 7.39
CA ASP A 185 16.73 0.97 8.49
C ASP A 185 17.19 2.29 9.13
N THR A 186 17.41 3.32 8.31
CA THR A 186 17.83 4.65 8.78
C THR A 186 16.68 5.36 9.51
N LEU A 187 15.43 5.22 9.06
CA LEU A 187 14.24 5.70 9.77
C LEU A 187 14.19 5.12 11.20
N ALA A 188 14.37 3.80 11.33
CA ALA A 188 14.44 3.16 12.63
C ALA A 188 15.61 3.69 13.48
N ALA A 189 16.79 3.88 12.88
CA ALA A 189 17.98 4.39 13.56
C ALA A 189 17.82 5.85 14.07
N VAL A 190 17.01 6.67 13.40
CA VAL A 190 16.65 8.02 13.87
C VAL A 190 15.42 8.01 14.80
N GLY A 191 14.93 6.81 15.17
CA GLY A 191 13.87 6.62 16.15
C GLY A 191 12.46 6.73 15.57
N ILE A 192 12.27 6.57 14.27
CA ILE A 192 10.96 6.42 13.64
C ILE A 192 10.60 4.94 13.59
N ASP A 193 9.58 4.55 14.34
CA ASP A 193 9.07 3.19 14.40
C ASP A 193 7.93 3.02 13.39
N LEU A 194 8.23 2.40 12.25
CA LEU A 194 7.27 2.26 11.15
C LEU A 194 6.10 1.34 11.50
N ASP A 195 6.29 0.36 12.40
CA ASP A 195 5.20 -0.52 12.86
C ASP A 195 4.19 0.29 13.67
N LYS A 196 4.65 1.20 14.53
CA LYS A 196 3.75 2.13 15.24
C LYS A 196 3.04 3.10 14.30
N VAL A 197 3.77 3.66 13.33
CA VAL A 197 3.21 4.57 12.32
C VAL A 197 2.10 3.88 11.53
N THR A 198 2.38 2.69 11.00
CA THR A 198 1.42 1.94 10.18
C THR A 198 0.22 1.46 11.00
N TRP A 199 0.43 1.02 12.24
CA TRP A 199 -0.65 0.70 13.18
C TRP A 199 -1.56 1.90 13.44
N GLN A 200 -0.99 3.08 13.73
CA GLN A 200 -1.74 4.32 13.93
C GLN A 200 -2.56 4.67 12.68
N LEU A 201 -1.94 4.65 11.50
CA LEU A 201 -2.60 4.96 10.24
C LEU A 201 -3.74 3.99 9.91
N GLN A 202 -3.61 2.72 10.27
CA GLN A 202 -4.68 1.74 10.11
C GLN A 202 -5.88 2.08 11.00
N HIS A 203 -5.65 2.39 12.29
CA HIS A 203 -6.72 2.71 13.24
C HIS A 203 -7.41 4.04 12.91
N GLU A 204 -6.63 5.09 12.62
CA GLU A 204 -7.18 6.35 12.12
C GLU A 204 -7.88 6.17 10.77
N GLY A 205 -7.36 5.29 9.92
CA GLY A 205 -7.94 4.97 8.62
C GLY A 205 -9.35 4.40 8.73
N VAL A 206 -9.58 3.50 9.72
CA VAL A 206 -10.91 2.98 10.03
C VAL A 206 -11.84 4.10 10.48
N GLN A 207 -11.40 4.98 11.38
CA GLN A 207 -12.23 6.10 11.81
C GLN A 207 -12.60 7.04 10.65
N LYS A 208 -11.63 7.34 9.78
CA LYS A 208 -11.82 8.15 8.55
C LYS A 208 -12.77 7.50 7.55
N PHE A 209 -13.15 6.23 7.72
CA PHE A 209 -14.18 5.54 6.92
C PHE A 209 -15.54 5.54 7.63
N ILE A 210 -15.54 5.42 8.96
CA ILE A 210 -16.76 5.45 9.78
C ILE A 210 -17.42 6.84 9.69
N ASP A 211 -16.67 7.92 9.83
CA ASP A 211 -17.26 9.27 9.91
C ASP A 211 -18.01 9.66 8.62
N PRO A 212 -17.43 9.51 7.40
CA PRO A 212 -18.16 9.82 6.17
C PRO A 212 -19.35 8.89 5.95
N TYR A 213 -19.27 7.64 6.40
CA TYR A 213 -20.39 6.70 6.33
C TYR A 213 -21.56 7.17 7.21
N GLN A 214 -21.31 7.60 8.44
CA GLN A 214 -22.35 8.14 9.32
C GLN A 214 -22.99 9.40 8.74
N VAL A 215 -22.18 10.29 8.16
CA VAL A 215 -22.68 11.49 7.45
C VAL A 215 -23.58 11.09 6.27
N LEU A 216 -23.18 10.10 5.48
CA LEU A 216 -23.99 9.58 4.37
C LEU A 216 -25.33 9.03 4.85
N ILE A 217 -25.34 8.19 5.89
CA ILE A 217 -26.57 7.61 6.44
C ILE A 217 -27.50 8.71 6.98
N GLY A 218 -26.98 9.67 7.73
CA GLY A 218 -27.77 10.81 8.21
C GLY A 218 -28.40 11.63 7.08
N ALA A 219 -27.66 11.85 5.98
CA ALA A 219 -28.20 12.54 4.81
C ALA A 219 -29.32 11.75 4.11
N LEU A 220 -29.24 10.42 4.06
CA LEU A 220 -30.30 9.56 3.52
C LEU A 220 -31.56 9.57 4.40
N GLU A 221 -31.38 9.55 5.73
CA GLU A 221 -32.51 9.62 6.67
C GLU A 221 -33.27 10.95 6.55
N GLN A 222 -32.54 12.06 6.46
CA GLN A 222 -33.13 13.38 6.23
C GLN A 222 -33.96 13.41 4.94
N LYS A 223 -33.40 12.91 3.83
CA LYS A 223 -34.11 12.86 2.53
C LYS A 223 -35.33 11.95 2.55
N ARG A 224 -35.32 10.86 3.33
CA ARG A 224 -36.48 9.94 3.47
C ARG A 224 -37.61 10.56 4.28
N SER A 225 -37.29 11.45 5.22
CA SER A 225 -38.27 12.11 6.09
C SER A 225 -38.92 13.37 5.51
N MET A 226 -38.43 13.84 4.35
CA MET A 226 -39.01 14.92 3.55
C MET A 226 -40.03 14.35 2.56
#